data_AF-A0A2N2IPY3-F1
#
_entry.id   AF-A0A2N2IPY3-F1
#
_cell.length_a   1.000
_cell.length_b   1.000
_cell.length_c   1.000
_cell.angle_alpha   90.00
_cell.angle_beta   90.00
_cell.angle_gamma   90.00
#
_symmetry.space_group_name_H-M   'P 1'
#
loop_
_entity.id
_entity.type
_entity.pdbx_description
1 polymer ?
#
loop_
_entity_poly.entity_id
_entity_poly.type
_entity_poly.pdbx_seq_one_letter_code
_entity_poly.pdbx_strand_id
1 'polypeptide(L)'
;FSPQLVVADSDEHDEEGHISEDHGVRIAMVEKRLRKCELLKQEAIAPELSGEKGADLLFVCWGSSLGPVQEAAAVLRGQGRQVASLHFSQVWPLVPDQFLDILQGAGKIVCVEGNATGQFARLIQRETGFAIPERIARYDGLPFTARYIVERLAAMEERA
;
A
#
# COMPACT_ATOMS: atom_id res chain seq x y z
N PHE A 1 -2.26 -36.59 -20.79
CA PHE A 1 -2.33 -36.55 -19.32
C PHE A 1 -1.05 -37.15 -18.77
N SER A 2 -0.41 -36.53 -17.79
CA SER A 2 0.76 -37.13 -17.16
C SER A 2 0.31 -38.31 -16.29
N PRO A 3 1.16 -39.33 -16.08
CA PRO A 3 0.84 -40.46 -15.20
C PRO A 3 0.84 -40.09 -13.70
N GLN A 4 1.18 -38.84 -13.36
CA GLN A 4 1.20 -38.35 -11.98
C GLN A 4 -0.15 -37.70 -11.65
N LEU A 5 -0.82 -38.21 -10.61
CA LEU A 5 -2.02 -37.62 -10.04
C LEU A 5 -1.61 -36.55 -9.01
N VAL A 6 -2.17 -35.35 -9.12
CA VAL A 6 -2.08 -34.31 -8.11
C VAL A 6 -3.48 -34.05 -7.59
N VAL A 7 -3.67 -34.18 -6.29
CA VAL A 7 -4.94 -33.87 -5.62
C VAL A 7 -4.87 -32.44 -5.10
N ALA A 8 -5.93 -31.67 -5.37
CA ALA A 8 -6.08 -30.31 -4.86
C ALA A 8 -7.42 -30.23 -4.13
N ASP A 9 -7.34 -29.92 -2.84
CA ASP A 9 -8.50 -29.82 -1.95
C ASP A 9 -8.48 -28.48 -1.21
N SER A 10 -9.68 -27.94 -0.95
CA SER A 10 -9.87 -26.71 -0.16
C SER A 10 -9.94 -26.99 1.34
N ASP A 11 -10.31 -28.20 1.74
CA ASP A 11 -10.24 -28.64 3.12
C ASP A 11 -8.76 -28.76 3.55
N GLU A 12 -8.53 -28.82 4.86
CA GLU A 12 -7.18 -29.10 5.33
C GLU A 12 -6.73 -30.47 4.84
N HIS A 13 -5.48 -30.56 4.37
CA HIS A 13 -4.99 -31.76 3.70
C HIS A 13 -3.53 -32.03 4.05
N ASP A 14 -3.16 -33.30 3.93
CA ASP A 14 -1.78 -33.75 4.05
C ASP A 14 -0.93 -33.39 2.81
N GLU A 15 0.29 -33.91 2.73
CA GLU A 15 1.19 -33.65 1.61
C GLU A 15 0.76 -34.30 0.29
N GLU A 16 -0.11 -35.31 0.35
CA GLU A 16 -0.68 -35.99 -0.82
C GLU A 16 -1.96 -35.31 -1.33
N GLY A 17 -2.49 -34.35 -0.56
CA GLY A 17 -3.68 -33.58 -0.89
C GLY A 17 -4.99 -34.22 -0.43
N HIS A 18 -4.94 -35.25 0.41
CA HIS A 18 -6.13 -35.86 0.99
C HIS A 18 -6.56 -35.13 2.25
N ILE A 19 -7.88 -35.01 2.44
CA ILE A 19 -8.50 -34.34 3.59
C ILE A 19 -8.00 -34.95 4.89
N SER A 20 -7.64 -34.08 5.84
CA SER A 20 -7.21 -34.45 7.18
C SER A 20 -7.80 -33.53 8.24
N GLU A 21 -8.36 -34.13 9.28
CA GLU A 21 -8.79 -33.44 10.50
C GLU A 21 -7.75 -33.57 11.63
N ASP A 22 -6.58 -34.16 11.36
CA ASP A 22 -5.52 -34.28 12.35
C ASP A 22 -4.98 -32.89 12.73
N HIS A 23 -4.94 -32.61 14.04
CA HIS A 23 -4.53 -31.31 14.55
C HIS A 23 -3.06 -31.00 14.27
N GLY A 24 -2.19 -32.01 14.24
CA GLY A 24 -0.77 -31.86 13.92
C GLY A 24 -0.57 -31.49 12.46
N VAL A 25 -1.25 -32.19 11.54
CA VAL A 25 -1.27 -31.87 10.10
C VAL A 25 -1.78 -30.45 9.89
N ARG A 26 -2.88 -30.07 10.55
CA ARG A 26 -3.43 -28.71 10.49
C ARG A 26 -2.39 -27.64 10.83
N ILE A 27 -1.70 -27.77 11.95
CA ILE A 27 -0.67 -26.81 12.38
C ILE A 27 0.47 -26.77 11.36
N ALA A 28 1.01 -27.93 11.01
CA ALA A 28 2.15 -28.02 10.08
C ALA A 28 1.84 -27.41 8.70
N MET A 29 0.63 -27.62 8.19
CA MET A 29 0.22 -27.12 6.87
C MET A 29 -0.13 -25.63 6.88
N VAL A 30 -0.69 -25.11 7.98
CA VAL A 30 -0.85 -23.65 8.17
C VAL A 30 0.52 -22.98 8.23
N GLU A 31 1.45 -23.50 9.03
CA GLU A 31 2.81 -22.97 9.11
C GLU A 31 3.53 -23.05 7.75
N LYS A 32 3.35 -24.14 6.99
CA LYS A 32 3.86 -24.27 5.62
C LYS A 32 3.38 -23.13 4.73
N ARG A 33 2.07 -22.82 4.77
CA ARG A 33 1.49 -21.73 3.98
C ARG A 33 2.00 -20.35 4.44
N LEU A 34 2.13 -20.13 5.75
CA LEU A 34 2.66 -18.89 6.32
C LEU A 34 4.14 -18.67 5.99
N ARG A 35 4.97 -19.72 5.98
CA ARG A 35 6.39 -19.61 5.56
C ARG A 35 6.54 -19.07 4.14
N LYS A 36 5.60 -19.34 3.23
CA LYS A 36 5.60 -18.75 1.89
C LYS A 36 5.40 -17.23 1.94
N CYS A 37 4.61 -16.71 2.89
CA CYS A 37 4.46 -15.26 3.07
C CYS A 37 5.77 -14.58 3.48
N GLU A 38 6.62 -15.23 4.29
CA GLU A 38 7.93 -14.69 4.64
C GLU A 38 8.87 -14.60 3.43
N LEU A 39 8.80 -15.57 2.52
CA LEU A 39 9.51 -15.51 1.24
C LEU A 39 8.97 -14.37 0.35
N LEU A 40 7.63 -14.20 0.29
CA LEU A 40 7.02 -13.11 -0.48
C LEU A 40 7.42 -11.72 0.03
N LYS A 41 7.68 -11.55 1.35
CA LYS A 41 8.20 -10.29 1.88
C LYS A 41 9.60 -9.97 1.37
N GLN A 42 10.44 -10.98 1.15
CA GLN A 42 11.81 -10.78 0.65
C GLN A 42 11.82 -10.32 -0.82
N GLU A 43 10.79 -10.67 -1.58
CA GLU A 43 10.60 -10.27 -2.98
C GLU A 43 9.60 -9.11 -3.14
N ALA A 44 9.17 -8.49 -2.04
CA ALA A 44 8.19 -7.41 -2.08
C ALA A 44 8.76 -6.19 -2.81
N ILE A 45 7.97 -5.65 -3.74
CA ILE A 45 8.35 -4.48 -4.54
C ILE A 45 8.34 -3.25 -3.63
N ALA A 46 9.50 -2.60 -3.51
CA ALA A 46 9.63 -1.36 -2.76
C ALA A 46 8.82 -0.23 -3.42
N PRO A 47 8.20 0.67 -2.64
CA PRO A 47 7.51 1.82 -3.19
C PRO A 47 8.49 2.81 -3.84
N GLU A 48 8.01 3.51 -4.86
CA GLU A 48 8.81 4.47 -5.62
C GLU A 48 8.64 5.88 -5.06
N LEU A 49 9.76 6.51 -4.69
CA LEU A 49 9.81 7.91 -4.27
C LEU A 49 10.09 8.80 -5.49
N SER A 50 9.24 9.81 -5.71
CA SER A 50 9.47 10.88 -6.68
C SER A 50 9.60 12.23 -5.96
N GLY A 51 10.75 12.89 -6.14
CA GLY A 51 11.12 14.09 -5.39
C GLY A 51 12.19 13.77 -4.35
N GLU A 52 12.43 14.70 -3.43
CA GLU A 52 13.47 14.58 -2.41
C GLU A 52 12.92 14.00 -1.11
N LYS A 53 13.75 13.21 -0.41
CA LYS A 53 13.46 12.82 0.98
C LYS A 53 13.42 14.06 1.86
N GLY A 54 12.58 14.05 2.90
CA GLY A 54 12.44 15.19 3.81
C GLY A 54 11.61 16.35 3.25
N ALA A 55 10.78 16.11 2.23
CA ALA A 55 9.88 17.11 1.70
C ALA A 55 8.87 17.61 2.75
N ASP A 56 8.53 18.90 2.66
CA ASP A 56 7.50 19.52 3.51
C ASP A 56 6.12 18.87 3.31
N LEU A 57 5.85 18.36 2.11
CA LEU A 57 4.65 17.61 1.76
C LEU A 57 5.00 16.31 1.04
N LEU A 58 4.48 15.19 1.53
CA LEU A 58 4.56 13.86 0.92
C LEU A 58 3.16 13.36 0.57
N PHE A 59 2.92 13.08 -0.71
CA PHE A 59 1.74 12.32 -1.13
C PHE A 59 2.03 10.82 -1.06
N VAL A 60 1.19 10.06 -0.38
CA VAL A 60 1.22 8.59 -0.40
C VAL A 60 0.09 8.10 -1.29
N CYS A 61 0.37 7.22 -2.25
CA CYS A 61 -0.63 6.78 -3.20
C CYS A 61 -0.36 5.36 -3.72
N TRP A 62 -1.37 4.76 -4.36
CA TRP A 62 -1.27 3.40 -4.91
C TRP A 62 -2.16 3.24 -6.15
N GLY A 63 -1.83 2.24 -6.99
CA GLY A 63 -2.60 1.95 -8.20
C GLY A 63 -2.68 3.13 -9.18
N SER A 64 -3.88 3.37 -9.74
CA SER A 64 -4.12 4.36 -10.80
C SER A 64 -3.98 5.83 -10.38
N SER A 65 -3.81 6.10 -9.08
CA SER A 65 -3.62 7.46 -8.57
C SER A 65 -2.22 8.04 -8.85
N LEU A 66 -1.26 7.21 -9.27
CA LEU A 66 0.13 7.61 -9.55
C LEU A 66 0.23 8.84 -10.45
N GLY A 67 -0.33 8.78 -11.66
CA GLY A 67 -0.23 9.85 -12.65
C GLY A 67 -0.78 11.18 -12.13
N PRO A 68 -2.04 11.23 -11.66
CA PRO A 68 -2.62 12.43 -11.06
C PRO A 68 -1.83 12.98 -9.88
N VAL A 69 -1.26 12.12 -9.02
CA VAL A 69 -0.43 12.54 -7.88
C VAL A 69 0.90 13.14 -8.33
N GLN A 70 1.58 12.52 -9.30
CA GLN A 70 2.83 13.06 -9.86
C GLN A 70 2.61 14.42 -10.52
N GLU A 71 1.52 14.57 -11.27
CA GLU A 71 1.14 15.83 -11.90
C GLU A 71 0.77 16.90 -10.84
N ALA A 72 0.01 16.54 -9.80
CA ALA A 72 -0.27 17.46 -8.69
C ALA A 72 1.01 17.90 -7.96
N ALA A 73 1.93 16.97 -7.70
CA ALA A 73 3.23 17.29 -7.10
C ALA A 73 4.05 18.22 -8.01
N ALA A 74 4.04 18.00 -9.32
CA ALA A 74 4.71 18.88 -10.28
C ALA A 74 4.13 20.30 -10.27
N VAL A 75 2.80 20.44 -10.23
CA VAL A 75 2.12 21.75 -10.11
C VAL A 75 2.57 22.48 -8.84
N LEU A 76 2.56 21.80 -7.68
CA LEU A 76 2.95 22.41 -6.41
C LEU A 76 4.45 22.74 -6.35
N ARG A 77 5.32 21.89 -6.92
CA ARG A 77 6.75 22.22 -7.08
C ARG A 77 6.96 23.43 -7.97
N GLY A 78 6.18 23.59 -9.03
CA GLY A 78 6.17 24.81 -9.86
C GLY A 78 5.78 26.08 -9.11
N GLN A 79 5.12 25.95 -7.95
CA GLN A 79 4.79 27.05 -7.04
C GLN A 79 5.86 27.26 -5.94
N GLY A 80 7.01 26.56 -6.03
CA GLY A 80 8.11 26.67 -5.07
C GLY A 80 7.95 25.82 -3.81
N ARG A 81 6.97 24.90 -3.75
CA ARG A 81 6.80 23.99 -2.60
C ARG A 81 7.72 22.79 -2.70
N GLN A 82 8.28 22.34 -1.56
CA GLN A 82 9.01 21.08 -1.46
C GLN A 82 8.01 19.92 -1.35
N VAL A 83 7.75 19.24 -2.48
CA VAL A 83 6.76 18.16 -2.56
C VAL A 83 7.36 16.89 -3.14
N ALA A 84 7.12 15.77 -2.46
CA ALA A 84 7.43 14.44 -2.92
C ALA A 84 6.18 13.57 -3.01
N SER A 85 6.26 12.46 -3.73
CA SER A 85 5.25 11.41 -3.72
C SER A 85 5.89 10.03 -3.53
N LEU A 86 5.24 9.18 -2.75
CA LEU A 86 5.59 7.80 -2.51
C LEU A 86 4.47 6.91 -3.06
N HIS A 87 4.77 6.15 -4.10
CA HIS A 87 3.81 5.28 -4.77
C HIS A 87 4.05 3.81 -4.46
N PHE A 88 2.97 3.11 -4.10
CA PHE A 88 2.96 1.68 -3.90
C PHE A 88 2.33 0.99 -5.11
N SER A 89 3.15 0.31 -5.92
CA SER A 89 2.71 -0.57 -6.99
C SER A 89 2.16 -1.90 -6.45
N GLN A 90 2.64 -2.31 -5.27
CA GLN A 90 2.19 -3.47 -4.50
C GLN A 90 1.72 -3.00 -3.12
N VAL A 91 0.51 -3.40 -2.71
CA VAL A 91 -0.09 -3.02 -1.41
C VAL A 91 0.00 -4.11 -0.35
N TRP A 92 0.42 -5.33 -0.71
CA TRP A 92 0.63 -6.44 0.22
C TRP A 92 1.63 -7.48 -0.32
N PRO A 93 2.53 -8.05 0.52
CA PRO A 93 2.85 -7.60 1.88
C PRO A 93 3.51 -6.22 1.88
N LEU A 94 3.34 -5.48 2.99
CA LEU A 94 4.10 -4.26 3.25
C LEU A 94 5.35 -4.61 4.06
N VAL A 95 6.50 -4.09 3.64
CA VAL A 95 7.78 -4.26 4.35
C VAL A 95 8.20 -2.88 4.87
N PRO A 96 7.99 -2.58 6.18
CA PRO A 96 8.19 -1.24 6.74
C PRO A 96 9.58 -0.65 6.46
N ASP A 97 10.62 -1.49 6.50
CA ASP A 97 12.02 -1.08 6.27
C ASP A 97 12.26 -0.45 4.89
N GLN A 98 11.37 -0.68 3.92
CA GLN A 98 11.47 -0.10 2.58
C GLN A 98 11.00 1.36 2.49
N PHE A 99 10.23 1.86 3.48
CA PHE A 99 9.54 3.15 3.33
C PHE A 99 9.29 3.93 4.62
N LEU A 100 9.46 3.33 5.80
CA LEU A 100 9.12 3.98 7.06
C LEU A 100 10.00 5.21 7.34
N ASP A 101 11.26 5.17 6.92
CA ASP A 101 12.19 6.31 7.01
C ASP A 101 11.70 7.52 6.18
N ILE A 102 11.15 7.27 5.00
CA ILE A 102 10.57 8.29 4.12
C ILE A 102 9.34 8.92 4.77
N LEU A 103 8.46 8.10 5.36
CA LEU A 103 7.27 8.59 6.07
C LEU A 103 7.68 9.43 7.29
N GLN A 104 8.60 8.93 8.12
CA GLN A 104 9.02 9.64 9.34
C GLN A 104 9.77 10.94 9.06
N GLY A 105 10.47 11.03 7.93
CA GLY A 105 11.21 12.23 7.54
C GLY A 105 10.38 13.34 6.90
N ALA A 106 9.15 13.04 6.46
CA ALA A 106 8.29 14.03 5.80
C ALA A 106 7.58 14.95 6.80
N GLY A 107 7.41 16.23 6.43
CA GLY A 107 6.71 17.20 7.27
C GLY A 107 5.21 16.91 7.38
N LYS A 108 4.52 16.97 6.25
CA LYS A 108 3.09 16.68 6.13
C LYS A 108 2.86 15.52 5.17
N ILE A 109 2.01 14.56 5.55
CA ILE A 109 1.77 13.36 4.75
C ILE A 109 0.29 13.24 4.44
N VAL A 110 -0.04 13.12 3.16
CA VAL A 110 -1.43 13.02 2.69
C VAL A 110 -1.58 11.76 1.85
N CYS A 111 -2.44 10.83 2.30
CA CYS A 111 -2.76 9.65 1.49
C CYS A 111 -3.84 10.00 0.45
N VAL A 112 -3.58 9.70 -0.82
CA VAL A 112 -4.52 9.89 -1.94
C VAL A 112 -5.04 8.52 -2.36
N GLU A 113 -6.32 8.25 -2.14
CA GLU A 113 -6.90 6.92 -2.41
C GLU A 113 -8.36 6.94 -2.83
N GLY A 114 -8.72 6.00 -3.72
CA GLY A 114 -10.02 5.89 -4.37
C GLY A 114 -11.08 5.17 -3.54
N ASN A 115 -11.11 5.39 -2.23
CA ASN A 115 -12.09 4.77 -1.33
C ASN A 115 -12.44 5.72 -0.17
N ALA A 116 -13.66 5.58 0.36
CA ALA A 116 -14.17 6.49 1.40
C ALA A 116 -13.58 6.26 2.80
N THR A 117 -13.09 5.05 3.09
CA THR A 117 -12.72 4.62 4.45
C THR A 117 -11.24 4.80 4.77
N GLY A 118 -10.42 5.09 3.76
CA GLY A 118 -8.99 5.23 3.87
C GLY A 118 -8.28 3.90 4.12
N GLN A 119 -8.59 2.89 3.31
CA GLN A 119 -8.15 1.51 3.53
C GLN A 119 -6.63 1.38 3.53
N PHE A 120 -5.95 2.04 2.61
CA PHE A 120 -4.51 1.90 2.46
C PHE A 120 -3.75 2.62 3.60
N ALA A 121 -4.18 3.83 3.95
CA ALA A 121 -3.64 4.53 5.12
C ALA A 121 -3.79 3.70 6.42
N ARG A 122 -4.96 3.04 6.60
CA ARG A 122 -5.20 2.15 7.74
C ARG A 122 -4.36 0.88 7.70
N LEU A 123 -4.11 0.34 6.51
CA LEU A 123 -3.24 -0.82 6.33
C LEU A 123 -1.80 -0.48 6.71
N ILE A 124 -1.27 0.65 6.24
CA ILE A 124 0.05 1.15 6.64
C ILE A 124 0.12 1.27 8.17
N GLN A 125 -0.89 1.90 8.79
CA GLN A 125 -0.93 2.05 10.24
C GLN A 125 -0.94 0.69 10.96
N ARG A 126 -1.69 -0.29 10.47
CA ARG A 126 -1.75 -1.64 11.06
C ARG A 126 -0.39 -2.34 11.03
N GLU A 127 0.33 -2.24 9.92
CA GLU A 127 1.60 -2.94 9.72
C GLU A 127 2.81 -2.22 10.32
N THR A 128 2.73 -0.90 10.51
CA THR A 128 3.89 -0.07 10.92
C THR A 128 3.69 0.67 12.23
N GLY A 129 2.45 0.81 12.71
CA GLY A 129 2.08 1.75 13.78
C GLY A 129 2.05 3.22 13.34
N PHE A 130 2.49 3.54 12.12
CA PHE A 130 2.56 4.91 11.62
C PHE A 130 1.20 5.39 11.10
N ALA A 131 0.65 6.44 11.71
CA ALA A 131 -0.65 6.99 11.32
C ALA A 131 -0.51 8.06 10.22
N ILE A 132 -1.31 7.94 9.17
CA ILE A 132 -1.49 8.99 8.15
C ILE A 132 -2.90 9.58 8.32
N PRO A 133 -3.06 10.65 9.13
CA PRO A 133 -4.38 11.18 9.47
C PRO A 133 -5.05 11.88 8.27
N GLU A 134 -4.25 12.52 7.43
CA GLU A 134 -4.73 13.33 6.32
C GLU A 134 -4.90 12.51 5.04
N ARG A 135 -6.08 12.65 4.43
CA ARG A 135 -6.49 11.83 3.31
C ARG A 135 -7.29 12.63 2.30
N ILE A 136 -6.90 12.53 1.03
CA ILE A 136 -7.70 12.97 -0.10
C ILE A 136 -8.37 11.72 -0.68
N ALA A 137 -9.59 11.47 -0.21
CA ALA A 137 -10.43 10.38 -0.68
C ALA A 137 -11.30 10.81 -1.85
N ARG A 138 -11.47 9.92 -2.83
CA ARG A 138 -12.45 10.06 -3.92
C ARG A 138 -13.23 8.76 -4.08
N TYR A 139 -14.55 8.87 -4.19
CA TYR A 139 -15.47 7.71 -4.18
C TYR A 139 -16.77 8.00 -4.95
N ASP A 140 -16.74 8.97 -5.86
CA ASP A 140 -17.83 9.37 -6.77
C ASP A 140 -17.84 8.57 -8.08
N GLY A 141 -16.96 7.56 -8.22
CA GLY A 141 -16.81 6.74 -9.43
C GLY A 141 -15.93 7.36 -10.51
N LEU A 142 -15.37 8.55 -10.29
CA LEU A 142 -14.50 9.23 -11.24
C LEU A 142 -13.01 9.04 -10.89
N PRO A 143 -12.11 9.01 -11.89
CA PRO A 143 -10.66 8.93 -11.64
C PRO A 143 -10.14 10.21 -10.99
N PHE A 144 -9.00 10.13 -10.29
CA PHE A 144 -8.31 11.33 -9.81
C PHE A 144 -7.82 12.20 -10.98
N THR A 145 -7.79 13.51 -10.74
CA THR A 145 -7.07 14.47 -11.60
C THR A 145 -6.15 15.29 -10.71
N ALA A 146 -5.05 15.81 -11.27
CA ALA A 146 -4.14 16.69 -10.54
C ALA A 146 -4.87 17.88 -9.91
N ARG A 147 -5.79 18.48 -10.68
CA ARG A 147 -6.65 19.58 -10.23
C ARG A 147 -7.47 19.20 -9.00
N TYR A 148 -8.12 18.04 -9.00
CA TYR A 148 -8.89 17.58 -7.85
C TYR A 148 -8.01 17.46 -6.59
N ILE A 149 -6.81 16.89 -6.73
CA ILE A 149 -5.88 16.72 -5.61
C ILE A 149 -5.46 18.08 -5.05
N VAL A 150 -5.07 19.01 -5.91
CA VAL A 150 -4.62 20.36 -5.51
C VAL A 150 -5.77 21.15 -4.86
N GLU A 151 -6.96 21.16 -5.45
CA GLU A 151 -8.15 21.84 -4.89
C GLU A 151 -8.52 21.27 -3.49
N ARG A 152 -8.46 19.94 -3.34
CA ARG A 152 -8.76 19.30 -2.05
C ARG A 152 -7.68 19.54 -1.00
N LEU A 153 -6.41 19.59 -1.39
CA LEU A 153 -5.32 19.95 -0.49
C LEU A 153 -5.48 21.39 0.02
N ALA A 154 -5.75 22.35 -0.87
CA ALA A 154 -5.96 23.75 -0.49
C ALA A 154 -7.15 23.89 0.48
N ALA A 155 -8.28 23.24 0.19
CA ALA A 155 -9.44 23.23 1.08
C ALA A 155 -9.19 22.55 2.44
N MET A 156 -8.19 21.67 2.55
CA MET A 156 -7.74 21.11 3.83
C MET A 156 -6.84 22.08 4.59
N GLU A 157 -5.94 22.78 3.90
CA GLU A 157 -5.03 23.77 4.48
C GLU A 157 -5.79 24.99 5.03
N GLU A 158 -6.90 25.40 4.40
CA GLU A 158 -7.77 26.49 4.90
C GLU A 158 -8.55 26.14 6.18
N ARG A 159 -8.65 24.85 6.52
CA ARG A 159 -9.43 24.36 7.68
C ARG A 159 -8.57 24.01 8.90
N ALA A 160 -7.25 23.99 8.73
CA ALA A 160 -6.27 23.69 9.78
C ALA A 160 -5.94 24.96 10.57
#